data_AF-A0A1I7FWF5-F1
#
_entry.id   AF-A0A1I7FWF5-F1
#
_cell.length_a   1.000
_cell.length_b   1.000
_cell.length_c   1.000
_cell.angle_alpha   90.00
_cell.angle_beta   90.00
_cell.angle_gamma   90.00
#
_symmetry.space_group_name_H-M   'P 1'
#
loop_
_entity.id
_entity.type
_entity.pdbx_description
1 polymer ?
#
loop_
_entity_poly.entity_id
_entity_poly.type
_entity_poly.pdbx_seq_one_letter_code
_entity_poly.pdbx_strand_id
1 'polypeptide(L)'
;MKLDAQCVISLRDQMRINAQQSTIDWIRSLVDEQVIYPFRKDDKYDFRVFDSPQEMYDAIKEKDQHQENGISRMLATYDWKFKQKGKPEDNQYWNVTIGDFSMPWNLQLPKDKATKNLSWAEQKQTIDEIGSTYTIQGFDLNYAAVIIGPSVKYRDGKIIFDPSASCNEKAIRNRTLADGTRMKFGETLLKNELNVLLTRGVNGLYLFAVDEELQKALKEAIEKIE
;
A
#
# COMPACT_ATOMS: atom_id res chain seq x y z
N MET A 1 17.54 -34.56 28.49
CA MET A 1 16.11 -34.28 28.22
C MET A 1 16.07 -33.38 27.01
N LYS A 2 15.80 -33.93 25.82
CA LYS A 2 15.70 -33.16 24.57
C LYS A 2 14.27 -32.60 24.49
N LEU A 3 14.13 -31.29 24.39
CA LEU A 3 12.87 -30.62 24.10
C LEU A 3 12.76 -30.52 22.57
N ASP A 4 11.95 -31.41 22.00
CA ASP A 4 11.54 -31.35 20.60
C ASP A 4 10.15 -30.71 20.48
N ALA A 5 9.92 -30.18 19.28
CA ALA A 5 8.68 -29.69 18.68
C ALA A 5 8.33 -28.20 18.90
N GLN A 6 8.85 -27.42 17.94
CA GLN A 6 8.24 -26.22 17.35
C GLN A 6 6.70 -26.30 17.33
N CYS A 7 6.04 -25.42 18.08
CA CYS A 7 4.67 -25.01 17.77
C CYS A 7 4.76 -23.67 17.02
N VAL A 8 4.98 -23.72 15.71
CA VAL A 8 4.74 -22.56 14.86
C VAL A 8 3.23 -22.48 14.67
N ILE A 9 2.57 -21.64 15.46
CA ILE A 9 1.16 -21.33 15.27
C ILE A 9 1.07 -20.52 13.97
N SER A 10 0.67 -21.17 12.88
CA SER A 10 0.30 -20.50 11.63
C SER A 10 -1.11 -19.95 11.79
N LEU A 11 -1.21 -18.67 12.15
CA LEU A 11 -2.47 -17.92 12.11
C LEU A 11 -2.88 -17.75 10.64
N ARG A 12 -3.75 -18.65 10.15
CA ARG A 12 -4.27 -18.62 8.77
C ARG A 12 -5.47 -17.67 8.60
N ASP A 13 -6.20 -17.42 9.69
CA ASP A 13 -7.35 -16.51 9.68
C ASP A 13 -6.92 -15.08 10.01
N GLN A 14 -6.68 -14.29 8.96
CA GLN A 14 -6.59 -12.84 9.09
C GLN A 14 -8.01 -12.26 9.17
N MET A 15 -8.62 -12.28 10.35
CA MET A 15 -9.93 -11.66 10.64
C MET A 15 -9.94 -10.12 10.55
N ARG A 16 -9.11 -9.50 9.71
CA ARG A 16 -8.90 -8.05 9.67
C ARG A 16 -9.71 -7.35 8.59
N ILE A 17 -9.98 -8.03 7.48
CA ILE A 17 -10.72 -7.47 6.35
C ILE A 17 -12.18 -7.91 6.48
N ASN A 18 -13.08 -6.95 6.62
CA ASN A 18 -14.53 -7.18 6.65
C ASN A 18 -15.06 -7.34 5.22
N ALA A 19 -14.66 -8.43 4.57
CA ALA A 19 -15.01 -8.75 3.19
C ALA A 19 -15.42 -10.21 3.05
N GLN A 20 -16.07 -10.54 1.93
CA GLN A 20 -16.28 -11.90 1.50
C GLN A 20 -14.95 -12.58 1.16
N GLN A 21 -14.89 -13.90 1.31
CA GLN A 21 -13.68 -14.66 1.01
C GLN A 21 -13.18 -14.44 -0.42
N SER A 22 -14.10 -14.27 -1.39
CA SER A 22 -13.75 -13.96 -2.78
C SER A 22 -12.95 -12.67 -2.93
N THR A 23 -13.25 -11.64 -2.15
CA THR A 23 -12.53 -10.36 -2.16
C THR A 23 -11.14 -10.51 -1.54
N ILE A 24 -11.05 -11.24 -0.43
CA ILE A 24 -9.77 -11.53 0.23
C ILE A 24 -8.85 -12.33 -0.69
N ASP A 25 -9.38 -13.37 -1.34
CA ASP A 25 -8.66 -14.21 -2.30
C ASP A 25 -8.26 -13.40 -3.53
N TRP A 26 -9.13 -12.51 -4.01
CA TRP A 26 -8.81 -11.61 -5.12
C TRP A 26 -7.65 -10.67 -4.78
N ILE A 27 -7.67 -10.01 -3.62
CA ILE A 27 -6.57 -9.15 -3.16
C ILE A 27 -5.26 -9.96 -3.07
N ARG A 28 -5.33 -11.18 -2.53
CA ARG A 28 -4.18 -12.10 -2.46
C ARG A 28 -3.66 -12.48 -3.83
N SER A 29 -4.53 -12.71 -4.81
CA SER A 29 -4.10 -13.10 -6.17
C SER A 29 -3.20 -12.06 -6.84
N LEU A 30 -3.40 -10.76 -6.56
CA LEU A 30 -2.56 -9.67 -7.06
C LEU A 30 -1.09 -9.82 -6.61
N VAL A 31 -0.88 -10.37 -5.42
CA VAL A 31 0.43 -10.45 -4.78
C VAL A 31 1.00 -11.86 -4.92
N ASP A 32 0.23 -12.87 -4.53
CA ASP A 32 0.66 -14.25 -4.41
C ASP A 32 0.82 -14.91 -5.77
N GLU A 33 -0.18 -14.77 -6.63
CA GLU A 33 -0.20 -15.31 -8.00
C GLU A 33 0.31 -14.32 -9.04
N GLN A 34 0.31 -13.02 -8.70
CA GLN A 34 0.65 -11.92 -9.59
C GLN A 34 -0.28 -11.86 -10.81
N VAL A 35 -1.54 -12.23 -10.61
CA VAL A 35 -2.58 -12.29 -11.64
C VAL A 35 -3.75 -11.41 -11.20
N ILE A 36 -4.38 -10.73 -12.16
CA ILE A 36 -5.56 -9.91 -11.93
C ILE A 36 -6.76 -10.66 -12.50
N TYR A 37 -7.51 -11.33 -11.63
CA TYR A 37 -8.77 -11.97 -12.01
C TYR A 37 -9.91 -10.94 -12.15
N PRO A 38 -11.03 -11.27 -12.80
CA PRO A 38 -12.23 -10.45 -12.71
C PRO A 38 -12.67 -10.27 -11.26
N PHE A 39 -12.97 -9.04 -10.86
CA PHE A 39 -13.39 -8.69 -9.52
C PHE A 39 -14.90 -8.80 -9.37
N ARG A 40 -15.35 -9.62 -8.42
CA ARG A 40 -16.76 -9.71 -8.06
C ARG A 40 -17.08 -8.71 -6.97
N LYS A 41 -18.08 -7.88 -7.22
CA LYS A 41 -18.58 -6.89 -6.26
C LYS A 41 -18.90 -7.53 -4.91
N ASP A 42 -18.51 -6.83 -3.85
CA ASP A 42 -18.74 -7.22 -2.47
C ASP A 42 -19.59 -6.16 -1.76
N ASP A 43 -20.72 -6.57 -1.20
CA ASP A 43 -21.63 -5.64 -0.51
C ASP A 43 -21.10 -5.18 0.86
N LYS A 44 -20.08 -5.88 1.40
CA LYS A 44 -19.47 -5.55 2.71
C LYS A 44 -18.18 -4.75 2.59
N TYR A 45 -17.55 -4.77 1.42
CA TYR A 45 -16.23 -4.20 1.21
C TYR A 45 -16.21 -3.27 0.01
N ASP A 46 -15.93 -2.00 0.27
CA ASP A 46 -15.93 -0.95 -0.74
C ASP A 46 -14.56 -0.91 -1.45
N PHE A 47 -14.48 -1.65 -2.56
CA PHE A 47 -13.32 -1.69 -3.44
C PHE A 47 -13.54 -0.79 -4.67
N ARG A 48 -12.57 0.09 -4.96
CA ARG A 48 -12.65 1.03 -6.08
C ARG A 48 -11.27 1.24 -6.71
N VAL A 49 -11.25 1.40 -8.04
CA VAL A 49 -10.07 1.84 -8.80
C VAL A 49 -10.37 3.24 -9.33
N PHE A 50 -9.50 4.20 -9.03
CA PHE A 50 -9.69 5.62 -9.36
C PHE A 50 -8.89 6.02 -10.59
N ASP A 51 -9.35 7.06 -11.28
CA ASP A 51 -8.72 7.56 -12.52
C ASP A 51 -7.57 8.51 -12.24
N SER A 52 -7.61 9.18 -11.09
CA SER A 52 -6.56 10.06 -10.62
C SER A 52 -6.32 9.89 -9.12
N PRO A 53 -5.07 10.12 -8.65
CA PRO A 53 -4.77 10.14 -7.22
C PRO A 53 -5.49 11.28 -6.48
N GLN A 54 -5.86 12.36 -7.17
CA GLN A 54 -6.62 13.47 -6.59
C GLN A 54 -8.04 13.05 -6.21
N GLU A 55 -8.77 12.41 -7.12
CA GLU A 55 -10.12 11.89 -6.84
C GLU A 55 -10.10 10.86 -5.70
N MET A 56 -9.07 10.01 -5.68
CA MET A 56 -8.87 9.04 -4.60
C MET A 56 -8.63 9.72 -3.25
N TYR A 57 -7.85 10.81 -3.23
CA TYR A 57 -7.62 11.61 -2.03
C TYR A 57 -8.91 12.31 -1.56
N ASP A 58 -9.70 12.87 -2.47
CA ASP A 58 -10.96 13.52 -2.09
C ASP A 58 -11.94 12.51 -1.47
N ALA A 59 -12.03 11.31 -2.06
CA ALA A 59 -12.84 10.22 -1.53
C ALA A 59 -12.36 9.71 -0.15
N ILE A 60 -11.05 9.55 0.06
CA ILE A 60 -10.54 9.09 1.37
C ILE A 60 -10.72 10.16 2.45
N LYS A 61 -10.60 11.44 2.09
CA LYS A 61 -10.84 12.56 2.99
C LYS A 61 -12.31 12.63 3.42
N GLU A 62 -13.23 12.37 2.49
CA GLU A 62 -14.65 12.24 2.82
C GLU A 62 -14.88 11.09 3.82
N LYS A 63 -14.31 9.91 3.58
CA LYS A 63 -14.41 8.77 4.52
C LYS A 63 -13.85 9.09 5.91
N ASP A 64 -12.75 9.84 5.98
CA ASP A 64 -12.13 10.24 7.25
C ASP A 64 -12.94 11.32 8.01
N GLN A 65 -13.80 12.08 7.34
CA GLN A 65 -14.64 13.10 8.00
C GLN A 65 -15.87 12.53 8.69
N HIS A 66 -16.42 11.41 8.18
CA HIS A 66 -17.65 10.80 8.70
C HIS A 66 -17.35 9.84 9.88
N GLN A 67 -16.57 10.33 10.84
CA GLN A 67 -15.76 9.66 11.88
C GLN A 67 -16.45 8.69 12.85
N GLU A 68 -17.68 8.24 12.62
CA GLU A 68 -18.31 7.30 13.55
C GLU A 68 -17.59 5.93 13.59
N ASN A 69 -16.77 5.57 12.59
CA ASN A 69 -16.24 4.19 12.44
C ASN A 69 -14.74 4.03 12.10
N GLY A 70 -13.89 5.06 12.25
CA GLY A 70 -12.41 4.86 12.25
C GLY A 70 -11.61 5.63 11.19
N ILE A 71 -10.29 5.39 11.19
CA ILE A 71 -9.26 6.18 10.51
C ILE A 71 -9.08 5.75 9.06
N SER A 72 -9.03 6.70 8.12
CA SER A 72 -8.80 6.42 6.69
C SER A 72 -7.58 7.17 6.16
N ARG A 73 -6.66 6.53 5.44
CA ARG A 73 -5.39 7.18 5.03
C ARG A 73 -4.95 6.82 3.62
N MET A 74 -4.25 7.76 2.99
CA MET A 74 -3.47 7.54 1.78
C MET A 74 -2.18 6.80 2.12
N LEU A 75 -1.82 5.83 1.27
CA LEU A 75 -0.63 5.01 1.36
C LEU A 75 0.00 4.90 -0.03
N ALA A 76 1.31 4.63 -0.09
CA ALA A 76 2.00 4.35 -1.35
C ALA A 76 3.13 3.34 -1.19
N THR A 77 3.45 2.65 -2.28
CA THR A 77 4.73 1.94 -2.41
C THR A 77 5.89 2.93 -2.36
N TYR A 78 7.04 2.47 -1.86
CA TYR A 78 8.22 3.28 -1.63
C TYR A 78 9.01 3.45 -2.94
N ASP A 79 8.44 4.25 -3.84
CA ASP A 79 8.99 4.51 -5.18
C ASP A 79 9.43 5.96 -5.38
N TRP A 80 9.03 6.86 -4.49
CA TRP A 80 9.47 8.25 -4.46
C TRP A 80 10.54 8.48 -3.39
N LYS A 81 11.43 9.43 -3.65
CA LYS A 81 12.50 9.76 -2.72
C LYS A 81 11.93 10.29 -1.42
N PHE A 82 12.46 9.79 -0.31
CA PHE A 82 12.12 10.24 1.02
C PHE A 82 13.35 10.25 1.90
N LYS A 83 13.52 11.32 2.69
CA LYS A 83 14.50 11.38 3.78
C LYS A 83 13.82 11.92 5.03
N GLN A 84 14.03 11.24 6.15
CA GLN A 84 13.45 11.67 7.44
C GLN A 84 14.06 12.98 7.95
N LYS A 85 15.33 13.27 7.60
CA LYS A 85 16.03 14.50 7.95
C LYS A 85 16.45 15.23 6.69
N GLY A 86 16.25 16.55 6.71
CA GLY A 86 16.52 17.43 5.58
C GLY A 86 15.31 17.62 4.67
N LYS A 87 15.31 18.71 3.92
CA LYS A 87 14.30 19.03 2.90
C LYS A 87 14.85 18.67 1.52
N PRO A 88 13.98 18.39 0.53
CA PRO A 88 14.45 18.35 -0.85
C PRO A 88 14.93 19.73 -1.30
N GLU A 89 15.74 19.77 -2.36
CA GLU A 89 16.35 21.02 -2.85
C GLU A 89 15.29 21.98 -3.42
N ASP A 90 14.28 21.43 -4.12
CA ASP A 90 13.30 22.21 -4.88
C ASP A 90 11.91 22.31 -4.22
N ASN A 91 11.71 21.74 -3.03
CA ASN A 91 10.40 21.67 -2.40
C ASN A 91 10.46 21.80 -0.87
N GLN A 92 9.35 22.19 -0.24
CA GLN A 92 9.25 22.30 1.21
C GLN A 92 9.30 20.93 1.91
N TYR A 93 8.74 19.91 1.26
CA TYR A 93 8.57 18.55 1.78
C TYR A 93 8.96 17.52 0.73
N TRP A 94 9.39 16.34 1.18
CA TRP A 94 9.47 15.17 0.31
C TRP A 94 8.05 14.76 -0.08
N ASN A 95 7.74 14.74 -1.37
CA ASN A 95 6.38 14.47 -1.85
C ASN A 95 6.35 13.21 -2.73
N VAL A 96 5.18 12.57 -2.74
CA VAL A 96 4.76 11.67 -3.82
C VAL A 96 4.18 12.53 -4.92
N THR A 97 4.73 12.43 -6.12
CA THR A 97 4.36 13.27 -7.27
C THR A 97 3.98 12.41 -8.47
N ILE A 98 2.78 12.65 -9.03
CA ILE A 98 2.20 11.89 -10.15
C ILE A 98 1.49 12.89 -11.06
N GLY A 99 2.08 13.22 -12.21
CA GLY A 99 1.59 14.31 -13.05
C GLY A 99 1.51 15.61 -12.22
N ASP A 100 0.32 16.21 -12.17
CA ASP A 100 0.05 17.43 -11.41
C ASP A 100 -0.26 17.17 -9.92
N PHE A 101 -0.49 15.92 -9.53
CA PHE A 101 -0.74 15.56 -8.14
C PHE A 101 0.57 15.56 -7.35
N SER A 102 0.58 16.20 -6.19
CA SER A 102 1.72 16.24 -5.28
C SER A 102 1.25 16.30 -3.83
N MET A 103 1.69 15.33 -3.03
CA MET A 103 1.31 15.24 -1.61
C MET A 103 2.50 14.83 -0.73
N PRO A 104 2.68 15.43 0.46
CA PRO A 104 3.79 15.10 1.35
C PRO A 104 3.84 13.63 1.75
N TRP A 105 5.04 13.06 1.81
CA TRP A 105 5.28 11.77 2.45
C TRP A 105 5.00 11.83 3.95
N ASN A 106 4.96 10.67 4.58
CA ASN A 106 4.81 10.54 6.03
C ASN A 106 5.84 11.38 6.83
N LEU A 107 5.40 11.94 7.95
CA LEU A 107 6.25 12.68 8.92
C LEU A 107 6.85 13.99 8.37
N GLN A 108 6.23 14.59 7.36
CA GLN A 108 6.67 15.86 6.78
C GLN A 108 5.93 17.06 7.38
N LEU A 109 4.65 16.91 7.69
CA LEU A 109 3.80 17.96 8.22
C LEU A 109 4.01 18.18 9.72
N PRO A 110 3.85 19.42 10.21
CA PRO A 110 3.89 19.72 11.63
C PRO A 110 2.83 18.92 12.40
N LYS A 111 3.25 18.26 13.49
CA LYS A 111 2.34 17.48 14.32
C LYS A 111 1.41 18.37 15.12
N ASP A 112 0.13 18.01 15.18
CA ASP A 112 -0.78 18.60 16.16
C ASP A 112 -0.30 18.25 17.58
N LYS A 113 -0.19 19.27 18.44
CA LYS A 113 0.25 19.12 19.84
C LYS A 113 -0.64 18.15 20.62
N ALA A 114 -1.94 18.09 20.29
CA ALA A 114 -2.90 17.23 20.95
C ALA A 114 -2.68 15.74 20.63
N THR A 115 -2.23 15.41 19.42
CA THR A 115 -2.08 14.01 18.96
C THR A 115 -0.61 13.59 18.77
N LYS A 116 0.35 14.41 19.22
CA LYS A 116 1.79 14.19 18.95
C LYS A 116 2.36 12.85 19.42
N ASN A 117 1.75 12.25 20.44
CA ASN A 117 2.17 10.98 21.04
C ASN A 117 1.44 9.77 20.45
N LEU A 118 0.43 9.99 19.60
CA LEU A 118 -0.30 8.92 18.92
C LEU A 118 0.52 8.37 17.76
N SER A 119 0.10 7.23 17.23
CA SER A 119 0.68 6.69 16.01
C SER A 119 0.51 7.65 14.83
N TRP A 120 1.23 7.38 13.74
CA TRP A 120 1.12 8.21 12.54
C TRP A 120 -0.32 8.23 12.00
N ALA A 121 -0.98 7.07 11.90
CA ALA A 121 -2.33 6.98 11.36
C ALA A 121 -3.35 7.76 12.20
N GLU A 122 -3.19 7.80 13.52
CA GLU A 122 -4.12 8.48 14.44
C GLU A 122 -3.94 10.00 14.51
N GLN A 123 -2.84 10.53 13.97
CA GLN A 123 -2.61 11.97 13.98
C GLN A 123 -3.48 12.67 12.93
N LYS A 124 -4.06 13.83 13.30
CA LYS A 124 -5.03 14.53 12.43
C LYS A 124 -4.43 14.98 11.11
N GLN A 125 -3.22 15.54 11.15
CA GLN A 125 -2.59 16.09 9.95
C GLN A 125 -2.19 15.02 8.92
N THR A 126 -2.16 13.73 9.31
CA THR A 126 -1.65 12.67 8.42
C THR A 126 -2.65 12.24 7.37
N ILE A 127 -3.90 12.73 7.41
CA ILE A 127 -4.81 12.66 6.26
C ILE A 127 -4.22 13.41 5.06
N ASP A 128 -3.42 14.46 5.31
CA ASP A 128 -2.75 15.26 4.29
C ASP A 128 -1.30 14.77 4.03
N GLU A 129 -0.97 13.55 4.46
CA GLU A 129 0.27 12.85 4.15
C GLU A 129 0.01 11.48 3.49
N ILE A 130 1.02 10.96 2.78
CA ILE A 130 1.02 9.60 2.25
C ILE A 130 1.90 8.70 3.11
N GLY A 131 1.29 7.66 3.67
CA GLY A 131 1.97 6.66 4.48
C GLY A 131 2.77 5.66 3.64
N SER A 132 3.94 5.27 4.13
CA SER A 132 4.65 4.10 3.61
C SER A 132 4.27 2.84 4.39
N THR A 133 4.71 1.69 3.90
CA THR A 133 4.62 0.43 4.66
C THR A 133 5.25 0.50 6.04
N TYR A 134 6.28 1.33 6.23
CA TYR A 134 6.94 1.52 7.52
C TYR A 134 6.06 2.25 8.54
N THR A 135 5.24 3.21 8.12
CA THR A 135 4.41 4.01 9.04
C THR A 135 3.07 3.38 9.34
N ILE A 136 2.58 2.47 8.48
CA ILE A 136 1.30 1.76 8.66
C ILE A 136 1.47 0.34 9.23
N GLN A 137 2.70 -0.11 9.48
CA GLN A 137 2.92 -1.44 10.03
C GLN A 137 2.30 -1.56 11.43
N GLY A 138 1.38 -2.53 11.60
CA GLY A 138 0.71 -2.78 12.88
C GLY A 138 -0.56 -1.97 13.12
N PHE A 139 -1.00 -1.17 12.14
CA PHE A 139 -2.29 -0.45 12.19
C PHE A 139 -3.21 -0.97 11.10
N ASP A 140 -4.48 -1.15 11.42
CA ASP A 140 -5.53 -1.41 10.45
C ASP A 140 -6.33 -0.11 10.26
N LEU A 141 -6.68 0.22 9.01
CA LEU A 141 -7.42 1.41 8.62
C LEU A 141 -8.86 1.03 8.30
N ASN A 142 -9.81 1.93 8.56
CA ASN A 142 -11.17 1.77 8.09
C ASN A 142 -11.18 1.66 6.55
N TYR A 143 -10.52 2.62 5.89
CA TYR A 143 -10.26 2.62 4.46
C TYR A 143 -8.79 2.87 4.18
N ALA A 144 -8.21 2.10 3.27
CA ALA A 144 -6.87 2.32 2.75
C ALA A 144 -6.94 2.78 1.30
N ALA A 145 -6.36 3.94 0.99
CA ALA A 145 -6.17 4.40 -0.37
C ALA A 145 -4.71 4.18 -0.78
N VAL A 146 -4.45 3.22 -1.66
CA VAL A 146 -3.10 2.79 -2.03
C VAL A 146 -2.75 3.24 -3.43
N ILE A 147 -1.72 4.09 -3.51
CA ILE A 147 -1.02 4.40 -4.75
C ILE A 147 0.02 3.31 -5.00
N ILE A 148 -0.16 2.58 -6.09
CA ILE A 148 0.81 1.62 -6.59
C ILE A 148 1.77 2.35 -7.53
N GLY A 149 2.99 2.57 -7.06
CA GLY A 149 4.02 3.32 -7.76
C GLY A 149 4.78 2.52 -8.82
N PRO A 150 5.77 3.15 -9.48
CA PRO A 150 6.49 2.62 -10.64
C PRO A 150 7.21 1.27 -10.46
N SER A 151 7.45 0.81 -9.23
CA SER A 151 8.11 -0.49 -8.99
C SER A 151 7.20 -1.70 -9.17
N VAL A 152 5.90 -1.49 -9.35
CA VAL A 152 4.92 -2.53 -9.66
C VAL A 152 4.31 -2.24 -11.02
N LYS A 153 4.47 -3.17 -11.96
CA LYS A 153 4.03 -3.02 -13.35
C LYS A 153 3.19 -4.21 -13.76
N TYR A 154 2.51 -4.13 -14.90
CA TYR A 154 1.76 -5.25 -15.45
C TYR A 154 2.18 -5.54 -16.88
N ARG A 155 2.69 -6.74 -17.16
CA ARG A 155 3.12 -7.15 -18.51
C ARG A 155 2.68 -8.58 -18.76
N ASP A 156 2.22 -8.86 -19.98
CA ASP A 156 1.89 -10.22 -20.45
C ASP A 156 0.95 -11.00 -19.50
N GLY A 157 -0.05 -10.32 -18.94
CA GLY A 157 -1.03 -10.94 -18.06
C GLY A 157 -0.59 -11.06 -16.60
N LYS A 158 0.60 -10.56 -16.24
CA LYS A 158 1.17 -10.70 -14.90
C LYS A 158 1.67 -9.39 -14.29
N ILE A 159 1.53 -9.29 -12.98
CA ILE A 159 2.15 -8.25 -12.17
C ILE A 159 3.63 -8.55 -12.03
N ILE A 160 4.49 -7.62 -12.43
CA ILE A 160 5.94 -7.72 -12.32
C ILE A 160 6.46 -6.67 -11.33
N PHE A 161 7.50 -7.04 -10.58
CA PHE A 161 8.17 -6.15 -9.65
C PHE A 161 9.49 -5.69 -10.24
N ASP A 162 9.71 -4.39 -10.28
CA ASP A 162 10.93 -3.76 -10.79
C ASP A 162 11.66 -3.02 -9.65
N PRO A 163 12.62 -3.68 -8.98
CA PRO A 163 13.40 -3.07 -7.91
C PRO A 163 14.19 -1.82 -8.31
N SER A 164 14.47 -1.63 -9.61
CA SER A 164 15.23 -0.48 -10.09
C SER A 164 14.43 0.83 -10.04
N ALA A 165 13.10 0.72 -10.03
CA ALA A 165 12.17 1.84 -9.92
C ALA A 165 11.76 2.16 -8.47
N SER A 166 12.19 1.33 -7.51
CA SER A 166 11.95 1.58 -6.08
C SER A 166 12.96 2.58 -5.52
N CYS A 167 12.54 3.42 -4.57
CA CYS A 167 13.43 4.25 -3.77
C CYS A 167 13.84 3.57 -2.44
N ASN A 168 13.37 2.34 -2.21
CA ASN A 168 13.71 1.58 -1.01
C ASN A 168 15.11 0.98 -1.16
N GLU A 169 16.10 1.53 -0.44
CA GLU A 169 17.48 1.03 -0.50
C GLU A 169 17.60 -0.48 -0.25
N LYS A 170 16.68 -1.06 0.56
CA LYS A 170 16.67 -2.51 0.83
C LYS A 170 16.13 -3.32 -0.35
N ALA A 171 15.28 -2.75 -1.20
CA ALA A 171 14.80 -3.39 -2.42
C ALA A 171 15.88 -3.38 -3.51
N ILE A 172 16.66 -2.29 -3.57
CA ILE A 172 17.68 -2.07 -4.60
C ILE A 172 18.98 -2.82 -4.30
N ARG A 173 19.37 -2.97 -3.02
CA ARG A 173 20.64 -3.60 -2.65
C ARG A 173 20.56 -5.13 -2.71
N ASN A 174 21.47 -5.72 -3.49
CA ASN A 174 21.74 -7.16 -3.45
C ASN A 174 22.19 -7.56 -2.04
N ARG A 175 21.54 -8.56 -1.43
CA ARG A 175 22.08 -9.18 -0.22
C ARG A 175 23.06 -10.27 -0.61
N THR A 176 24.27 -10.20 -0.05
CA THR A 176 25.19 -11.33 -0.02
C THR A 176 24.74 -12.26 1.09
N LEU A 177 24.36 -13.48 0.73
CA LEU A 177 24.02 -14.54 1.67
C LEU A 177 25.30 -15.05 2.39
N ALA A 178 25.11 -15.78 3.48
CA ALA A 178 26.23 -16.31 4.29
C ALA A 178 27.16 -17.26 3.50
N ASP A 179 26.68 -17.79 2.37
CA ASP A 179 27.42 -18.63 1.43
C ASP A 179 28.14 -17.82 0.32
N GLY A 180 28.07 -16.48 0.36
CA GLY A 180 28.67 -15.59 -0.64
C GLY A 180 27.83 -15.34 -1.89
N THR A 181 26.66 -15.98 -2.03
CA THR A 181 25.77 -15.76 -3.19
C THR A 181 25.03 -14.43 -3.08
N ARG A 182 24.93 -13.69 -4.21
CA ARG A 182 24.12 -12.47 -4.29
C ARG A 182 22.73 -12.84 -4.78
N MET A 183 21.74 -12.76 -3.91
CA MET A 183 20.35 -13.03 -4.28
C MET A 183 19.56 -11.72 -4.34
N LYS A 184 18.78 -11.57 -5.42
CA LYS A 184 17.88 -10.43 -5.62
C LYS A 184 16.63 -10.62 -4.76
N PHE A 185 16.68 -10.16 -3.51
CA PHE A 185 15.51 -10.13 -2.62
C PHE A 185 14.55 -8.96 -2.91
N GLY A 186 14.87 -8.10 -3.88
CA GLY A 186 14.09 -6.91 -4.20
C GLY A 186 12.65 -7.20 -4.56
N GLU A 187 12.41 -8.17 -5.46
CA GLU A 187 11.05 -8.54 -5.88
C GLU A 187 10.22 -9.08 -4.71
N THR A 188 10.80 -9.94 -3.87
CA THR A 188 10.13 -10.44 -2.66
C THR A 188 9.82 -9.32 -1.68
N LEU A 189 10.72 -8.34 -1.53
CA LEU A 189 10.48 -7.20 -0.66
C LEU A 189 9.34 -6.33 -1.18
N LEU A 190 9.33 -6.01 -2.48
CA LEU A 190 8.27 -5.21 -3.10
C LEU A 190 6.92 -5.94 -3.06
N LYS A 191 6.91 -7.26 -3.29
CA LYS A 191 5.72 -8.10 -3.13
C LYS A 191 5.16 -8.02 -1.70
N ASN A 192 6.02 -8.18 -0.69
CA ASN A 192 5.62 -8.06 0.70
C ASN A 192 5.15 -6.64 1.06
N GLU A 193 5.80 -5.63 0.48
CA GLU A 193 5.44 -4.23 0.63
C GLU A 193 4.02 -3.98 0.12
N LEU A 194 3.75 -4.39 -1.11
CA LEU A 194 2.42 -4.29 -1.71
C LEU A 194 1.38 -5.06 -0.90
N ASN A 195 1.66 -6.31 -0.50
CA ASN A 195 0.76 -7.11 0.34
C ASN A 195 0.39 -6.39 1.64
N VAL A 196 1.39 -5.79 2.29
CA VAL A 196 1.17 -5.02 3.50
C VAL A 196 0.20 -3.88 3.24
N LEU A 197 0.34 -3.13 2.15
CA LEU A 197 -0.54 -1.99 1.85
C LEU A 197 -1.96 -2.41 1.50
N LEU A 198 -2.11 -3.40 0.62
CA LEU A 198 -3.42 -3.84 0.11
C LEU A 198 -4.31 -4.47 1.19
N THR A 199 -3.71 -4.94 2.29
CA THR A 199 -4.43 -5.61 3.39
C THR A 199 -4.71 -4.70 4.58
N ARG A 200 -4.51 -3.38 4.46
CA ARG A 200 -4.72 -2.42 5.57
C ARG A 200 -6.14 -1.93 5.71
N GLY A 201 -6.94 -1.96 4.65
CA GLY A 201 -8.33 -1.52 4.68
C GLY A 201 -9.25 -2.59 5.27
N VAL A 202 -9.91 -2.29 6.38
CA VAL A 202 -10.89 -3.16 7.04
C VAL A 202 -12.21 -3.17 6.27
N ASN A 203 -12.72 -2.00 5.88
CA ASN A 203 -14.02 -1.86 5.21
C ASN A 203 -13.91 -1.41 3.74
N GLY A 204 -12.74 -0.99 3.28
CA GLY A 204 -12.53 -0.69 1.88
C GLY A 204 -11.08 -0.45 1.47
N LEU A 205 -10.83 -0.64 0.18
CA LEU A 205 -9.55 -0.47 -0.49
C LEU A 205 -9.74 0.33 -1.77
N TYR A 206 -9.07 1.48 -1.85
CA TYR A 206 -9.06 2.33 -3.02
C TYR A 206 -7.69 2.23 -3.69
N LEU A 207 -7.67 2.02 -5.01
CA LEU A 207 -6.43 1.83 -5.77
C LEU A 207 -6.27 2.86 -6.87
N PHE A 208 -5.02 3.25 -7.08
CA PHE A 208 -4.55 3.92 -8.27
C PHE A 208 -3.16 3.36 -8.61
N ALA A 209 -2.95 2.92 -9.84
CA ALA A 209 -1.65 2.46 -10.33
C ALA A 209 -1.02 3.49 -11.28
N VAL A 210 0.27 3.75 -11.08
CA VAL A 210 1.06 4.66 -11.94
C VAL A 210 1.41 4.01 -13.28
N ASP A 211 1.63 2.70 -13.31
CA ASP A 211 1.84 1.96 -14.56
C ASP A 211 0.53 1.84 -15.34
N GLU A 212 0.51 2.37 -16.56
CA GLU A 212 -0.71 2.46 -17.39
C GLU A 212 -1.33 1.09 -17.70
N GLU A 213 -0.51 0.08 -17.97
CA GLU A 213 -0.99 -1.29 -18.24
C GLU A 213 -1.62 -1.91 -16.99
N LEU A 214 -1.01 -1.71 -15.81
CA LEU A 214 -1.57 -2.17 -14.54
C LEU A 214 -2.89 -1.47 -14.22
N GLN A 215 -2.93 -0.15 -14.39
CA GLN A 215 -4.12 0.66 -14.16
C GLN A 215 -5.28 0.20 -15.04
N LYS A 216 -5.01 -0.03 -16.33
CA LYS A 216 -5.99 -0.55 -17.28
C LYS A 216 -6.49 -1.93 -16.86
N ALA A 217 -5.58 -2.85 -16.50
CA ALA A 217 -5.95 -4.20 -16.10
C ALA A 217 -6.81 -4.23 -14.81
N LEU A 218 -6.50 -3.36 -13.83
CA LEU A 218 -7.31 -3.20 -12.61
C LEU A 218 -8.72 -2.68 -12.92
N LYS A 219 -8.85 -1.71 -13.84
CA LYS A 219 -10.15 -1.18 -14.29
C LYS A 219 -10.97 -2.24 -15.04
N GLU A 220 -10.35 -2.93 -15.99
CA GLU A 220 -11.02 -4.01 -16.71
C GLU A 220 -11.51 -5.12 -15.78
N ALA A 221 -10.77 -5.39 -14.70
CA ALA A 221 -11.17 -6.39 -13.72
C ALA A 221 -12.47 -6.03 -13.00
N ILE A 222 -12.73 -4.74 -12.73
CA ILE A 222 -13.96 -4.30 -12.06
C ILE A 222 -15.14 -4.11 -13.02
N GLU A 223 -14.89 -3.80 -14.29
CA GLU A 223 -15.95 -3.58 -15.30
C GLU A 223 -16.55 -4.90 -15.84
N LYS A 224 -15.78 -5.99 -15.88
CA LYS A 224 -16.18 -7.27 -16.52
C LYS A 224 -17.34 -8.01 -15.84
N ILE A 225 -17.96 -7.47 -14.78
CA ILE A 225 -19.05 -8.11 -14.02
C ILE A 225 -20.31 -7.23 -13.93
N GLU A 226 -20.39 -6.12 -14.67
CA GLU A 226 -21.67 -5.40 -14.88
C GLU A 226 -22.59 -6.14 -15.86
#